data_AF-A0A3B3DSB6-F1
#
_entry.id   AF-A0A3B3DSB6-F1
#
_cell.length_a   1.000
_cell.length_b   1.000
_cell.length_c   1.000
_cell.angle_alpha   90.00
_cell.angle_beta   90.00
_cell.angle_gamma   90.00
#
_symmetry.space_group_name_H-M   'P 1'
#
loop_
_entity.id
_entity.type
_entity.pdbx_description
1 polymer ?
#
loop_
_entity_poly.entity_id
_entity_poly.type
_entity_poly.pdbx_seq_one_letter_code
_entity_poly.pdbx_strand_id
1 'polypeptide(L)'
;ELPPALPGTLGRAGLRLPASSEDQDEEYESEEQLQARILTAALEFVPLHGWSMEAIAAGAESLGLSSASTGMFTNGSGDLVLHFIADCNAKLTEILAEQHNRVQLGQAEYHISCTETIQS
;
A
#
# COMPACT_ATOMS: atom_id res chain seq x y z
N GLU A 1 -60.53 -15.72 40.72
CA GLU A 1 -60.19 -14.61 41.63
C GLU A 1 -58.96 -13.87 41.12
N LEU A 2 -58.91 -12.56 41.38
CA LEU A 2 -57.87 -11.57 41.09
C LEU A 2 -57.71 -10.76 42.40
N PRO A 3 -56.62 -10.02 42.67
CA PRO A 3 -55.18 -10.31 42.77
C PRO A 3 -54.69 -10.10 44.26
N PRO A 4 -53.40 -9.80 44.54
CA PRO A 4 -53.06 -8.38 44.60
C PRO A 4 -51.74 -8.00 43.91
N ALA A 5 -51.77 -6.80 43.35
CA ALA A 5 -50.66 -6.11 42.73
C ALA A 5 -49.57 -5.71 43.73
N LEU A 6 -48.35 -5.56 43.25
CA LEU A 6 -47.42 -4.59 43.81
C LEU A 6 -46.91 -3.61 42.74
N PRO A 7 -46.65 -2.35 43.13
CA PRO A 7 -46.47 -1.22 42.23
C PRO A 7 -44.99 -0.99 41.90
N GLY A 8 -44.72 -0.40 40.74
CA GLY A 8 -43.35 -0.02 40.39
C GLY A 8 -43.23 0.49 38.97
N THR A 9 -43.90 1.59 38.66
CA THR A 9 -43.59 2.42 37.51
C THR A 9 -42.16 2.95 37.61
N LEU A 10 -41.31 2.69 36.61
CA LEU A 10 -40.35 3.67 36.12
C LEU A 10 -39.85 3.21 34.76
N GLY A 11 -40.14 4.06 33.76
CA GLY A 11 -39.94 3.76 32.37
C GLY A 11 -38.49 3.49 32.01
N ARG A 12 -38.32 2.69 30.97
CA ARG A 12 -37.23 2.92 30.04
C ARG A 12 -37.85 3.12 28.68
N ALA A 13 -37.94 4.40 28.32
CA ALA A 13 -38.15 4.84 26.95
C ALA A 13 -37.32 3.93 26.04
N GLY A 14 -37.95 3.51 24.93
CA GLY A 14 -37.23 2.91 23.84
C GLY A 14 -36.06 3.83 23.47
N LEU A 15 -34.85 3.42 23.81
CA LEU A 15 -33.67 3.87 23.11
C LEU A 15 -33.72 3.18 21.76
N ARG A 16 -34.57 3.73 20.87
CA ARG A 16 -34.30 3.68 19.44
C ARG A 16 -33.04 4.53 19.31
N LEU A 17 -31.88 3.86 19.39
CA LEU A 17 -30.64 4.45 18.93
C LEU A 17 -30.93 4.92 17.49
N PRO A 18 -30.84 6.23 17.20
CA PRO A 18 -30.72 6.62 15.81
C PRO A 18 -29.47 5.93 15.29
N ALA A 19 -29.66 5.06 14.30
CA ALA A 19 -28.58 4.59 13.42
C ALA A 19 -28.08 5.82 12.67
N SER A 20 -27.23 6.56 13.35
CA SER A 20 -26.36 7.60 12.84
C SER A 20 -25.01 7.15 13.39
N SER A 21 -24.04 6.84 12.56
CA SER A 21 -23.65 7.64 11.43
C SER A 21 -22.58 6.86 10.68
N GLU A 22 -22.70 6.90 9.35
CA GLU A 22 -21.56 6.85 8.43
C GLU A 22 -20.69 5.61 8.62
N ASP A 23 -21.05 4.55 7.88
CA ASP A 23 -20.09 3.60 7.36
C ASP A 23 -19.04 4.39 6.56
N GLN A 24 -18.09 4.99 7.28
CA GLN A 24 -16.79 5.32 6.73
C GLN A 24 -16.19 3.96 6.47
N ASP A 25 -16.15 3.57 5.20
CA ASP A 25 -15.31 2.48 4.74
C ASP A 25 -13.87 2.85 5.15
N GLU A 26 -13.49 2.48 6.38
CA GLU A 26 -12.11 2.52 6.84
C GLU A 26 -11.38 1.54 5.93
N GLU A 27 -10.73 2.05 4.89
CA GLU A 27 -9.86 1.28 4.01
C GLU A 27 -8.67 0.83 4.85
N TYR A 28 -8.84 -0.30 5.54
CA TYR A 28 -7.78 -0.90 6.33
C TYR A 28 -6.63 -1.26 5.39
N GLU A 29 -5.46 -0.72 5.69
CA GLU A 29 -4.23 -1.12 5.03
C GLU A 29 -3.98 -2.61 5.27
N SER A 30 -3.74 -3.36 4.19
CA SER A 30 -3.33 -4.76 4.27
C SER A 30 -1.94 -4.86 4.90
N GLU A 31 -1.69 -5.96 5.63
CA GLU A 31 -0.36 -6.24 6.18
C GLU A 31 0.73 -6.19 5.11
N GLU A 32 0.45 -6.69 3.90
CA GLU A 32 1.40 -6.68 2.78
C GLU A 32 1.77 -5.25 2.33
N GLN A 33 0.79 -4.33 2.34
CA GLN A 33 1.00 -2.94 1.99
C GLN A 33 1.85 -2.23 3.04
N LEU A 34 1.58 -2.50 4.32
CA LEU A 34 2.37 -2.00 5.44
C LEU A 34 3.81 -2.54 5.38
N GLN A 35 3.99 -3.83 5.10
CA GLN A 35 5.31 -4.45 4.90
C GLN A 35 6.08 -3.74 3.80
N ALA A 36 5.45 -3.56 2.62
CA ALA A 36 6.08 -2.90 1.49
C ALA A 36 6.51 -1.46 1.82
N ARG A 37 5.68 -0.70 2.56
CA ARG A 37 6.03 0.66 3.01
C ARG A 37 7.23 0.68 3.94
N ILE A 38 7.26 -0.21 4.94
CA ILE A 38 8.40 -0.32 5.86
C ILE A 38 9.67 -0.70 5.10
N LEU A 39 9.61 -1.70 4.21
CA LEU A 39 10.77 -2.11 3.42
C LEU A 39 11.27 -0.99 2.52
N THR A 40 10.36 -0.23 1.90
CA THR A 40 10.71 0.93 1.08
C THR A 40 11.41 2.01 1.91
N ALA A 41 10.88 2.34 3.10
CA ALA A 41 11.51 3.30 4.01
C ALA A 41 12.88 2.81 4.51
N ALA A 42 13.02 1.51 4.75
CA ALA A 42 14.27 0.90 5.19
C ALA A 42 15.41 1.03 4.16
N LEU A 43 15.10 1.14 2.85
CA LEU A 43 16.11 1.32 1.80
C LEU A 43 16.95 2.59 1.98
N GLU A 44 16.38 3.65 2.58
CA GLU A 44 17.12 4.88 2.89
C GLU A 44 18.22 4.66 3.94
N PHE A 45 18.06 3.65 4.79
CA PHE A 45 18.97 3.32 5.88
C PHE A 45 19.97 2.22 5.53
N VAL A 46 19.80 1.53 4.40
CA VAL A 46 20.73 0.51 3.90
C VAL A 46 22.17 1.03 3.73
N PRO A 47 22.44 2.25 3.23
CA PRO A 47 23.81 2.77 3.15
C PRO A 47 24.52 2.90 4.50
N LEU A 48 23.76 3.07 5.59
CA LEU A 48 24.28 3.26 6.94
C LEU A 48 24.37 1.93 7.73
N HIS A 49 23.31 1.13 7.68
CA HIS A 49 23.16 -0.10 8.48
C HIS A 49 23.38 -1.40 7.68
N GLY A 50 23.51 -1.30 6.35
CA GLY A 50 23.55 -2.44 5.46
C GLY A 50 22.19 -3.14 5.29
N TRP A 51 22.21 -4.32 4.68
CA TRP A 51 21.04 -5.20 4.56
C TRP A 51 20.83 -5.99 5.86
N SER A 52 20.31 -5.30 6.86
CA SER A 52 20.22 -5.78 8.24
C SER A 52 18.84 -5.52 8.86
N MET A 53 18.56 -6.14 10.00
CA MET A 53 17.32 -5.91 10.74
C MET A 53 17.27 -4.49 11.31
N GLU A 54 18.44 -3.92 11.60
CA GLU A 54 18.60 -2.54 12.05
C GLU A 54 18.12 -1.54 11.00
N ALA A 55 18.38 -1.79 9.71
CA ALA A 55 17.85 -0.96 8.62
C ALA A 55 16.31 -1.01 8.56
N ILE A 56 15.71 -2.18 8.78
CA ILE A 56 14.26 -2.37 8.80
C ILE A 56 13.64 -1.68 10.03
N ALA A 57 14.28 -1.81 11.20
CA ALA A 57 13.85 -1.11 12.41
C ALA A 57 13.88 0.42 12.22
N ALA A 58 14.97 0.94 11.65
CA ALA A 58 15.09 2.37 11.34
C ALA A 58 14.02 2.84 10.33
N GLY A 59 13.69 2.02 9.33
CA GLY A 59 12.61 2.27 8.39
C GLY A 59 11.21 2.24 9.02
N ALA A 60 10.98 1.37 10.00
CA ALA A 60 9.72 1.37 10.75
C ALA A 60 9.61 2.62 11.65
N GLU A 61 10.70 2.97 12.35
CA GLU A 61 10.76 4.17 13.19
C GLU A 61 10.58 5.46 12.40
N SER A 62 11.11 5.54 11.17
CA SER A 62 10.91 6.71 10.30
C SER A 62 9.45 6.89 9.86
N LEU A 63 8.67 5.81 9.81
CA LEU A 63 7.24 5.82 9.57
C LEU A 63 6.41 6.05 10.84
N GLY A 64 7.05 6.31 11.99
CA GLY A 64 6.39 6.48 13.28
C GLY A 64 5.87 5.18 13.90
N LEU A 65 6.32 4.03 13.39
CA LEU A 65 5.99 2.71 13.91
C LEU A 65 7.02 2.28 14.96
N SER A 66 6.64 1.33 15.81
CA SER A 66 7.56 0.76 16.79
C SER A 66 8.57 -0.15 16.09
N SER A 67 9.79 -0.25 16.62
CA SER A 67 10.76 -1.28 16.19
C SER A 67 10.24 -2.72 16.38
N ALA A 68 9.23 -2.93 17.22
CA ALA A 68 8.51 -4.20 17.32
C ALA A 68 7.80 -4.61 16.01
N SER A 69 7.49 -3.65 15.13
CA SER A 69 6.97 -3.89 13.79
C SER A 69 7.99 -4.55 12.86
N THR A 70 9.22 -4.83 13.30
CA THR A 70 10.14 -5.70 12.54
C THR A 70 9.79 -7.18 12.68
N GLY A 71 8.97 -7.57 13.66
CA GLY A 71 8.60 -8.97 13.91
C GLY A 71 7.74 -9.63 12.82
N MET A 72 7.20 -8.83 11.89
CA MET A 72 6.43 -9.27 10.72
C MET A 72 7.35 -9.80 9.59
N PHE A 73 8.66 -9.52 9.64
CA PHE A 73 9.62 -9.98 8.63
C PHE A 73 10.28 -11.29 9.08
N THR A 74 9.72 -12.42 8.65
CA THR A 74 10.22 -13.76 9.01
C THR A 74 11.56 -14.11 8.35
N ASN A 75 11.83 -13.57 7.15
CA ASN A 75 13.13 -13.72 6.48
C ASN A 75 14.11 -12.59 6.83
N GLY A 76 13.71 -11.68 7.73
CA GLY A 76 14.50 -10.54 8.18
C GLY A 76 14.96 -9.67 7.01
N SER A 77 16.28 -9.45 6.90
CA SER A 77 16.86 -8.65 5.82
C SER A 77 16.77 -9.29 4.43
N GLY A 78 16.39 -10.57 4.33
CA GLY A 78 16.11 -11.23 3.04
C GLY A 78 14.91 -10.59 2.33
N ASP A 79 13.86 -10.25 3.07
CA ASP A 79 12.66 -9.59 2.51
C ASP A 79 12.99 -8.20 1.97
N LEU A 80 13.91 -7.49 2.64
CA LEU A 80 14.41 -6.18 2.19
C LEU A 80 15.14 -6.26 0.84
N VAL A 81 16.04 -7.23 0.69
CA VAL A 81 16.75 -7.45 -0.59
C VAL A 81 15.77 -7.84 -1.69
N LEU A 82 14.83 -8.74 -1.38
CA LEU A 82 13.84 -9.20 -2.36
C LEU A 82 12.93 -8.06 -2.83
N HIS A 83 12.49 -7.21 -1.91
CA HIS A 83 11.68 -6.02 -2.21
C HIS A 83 12.45 -5.06 -3.13
N PHE A 84 13.72 -4.79 -2.85
CA PHE A 84 14.56 -3.96 -3.73
C PHE A 84 14.73 -4.55 -5.14
N ILE A 85 14.96 -5.86 -5.24
CA ILE A 85 15.06 -6.55 -6.54
C ILE A 85 13.74 -6.43 -7.30
N ALA A 86 12.61 -6.63 -6.62
CA ALA A 86 11.29 -6.51 -7.21
C ALA A 86 11.02 -5.08 -7.72
N ASP A 87 11.36 -4.07 -6.92
CA ASP A 87 11.23 -2.65 -7.30
C ASP A 87 12.09 -2.30 -8.52
N CYS A 88 13.36 -2.74 -8.53
CA CYS A 88 14.25 -2.56 -9.67
C CYS A 88 13.72 -3.24 -10.94
N ASN A 89 13.17 -4.45 -10.81
CA ASN A 89 12.59 -5.18 -11.94
C ASN A 89 11.33 -4.50 -12.48
N ALA A 90 10.47 -3.97 -11.59
CA ALA A 90 9.28 -3.22 -11.97
C ALA A 90 9.67 -1.95 -12.76
N LYS A 91 10.63 -1.19 -12.24
CA LYS A 91 11.16 0.01 -12.89
C LYS A 91 11.81 -0.29 -14.24
N LEU A 92 12.57 -1.38 -14.34
CA LEU A 92 13.14 -1.82 -15.61
C LEU A 92 12.05 -2.15 -16.63
N THR A 93 10.99 -2.84 -16.20
CA THR A 93 9.84 -3.18 -17.06
C THR A 93 9.14 -1.93 -17.58
N GLU A 94 8.96 -0.92 -16.74
CA GLU A 94 8.39 0.38 -17.13
C GLU A 94 9.26 1.08 -18.18
N ILE A 95 10.58 1.18 -17.94
CA ILE A 95 11.53 1.78 -18.88
C ILE A 95 11.50 1.05 -20.23
N LEU A 96 11.50 -0.28 -20.21
CA LEU A 96 11.45 -1.08 -21.43
C LEU A 96 10.13 -0.88 -22.20
N ALA A 97 9.01 -0.78 -21.48
CA ALA A 97 7.71 -0.50 -22.10
C ALA A 97 7.67 0.91 -22.71
N GLU A 98 8.22 1.92 -22.04
CA GLU A 98 8.33 3.28 -22.56
C GLU A 98 9.22 3.33 -23.80
N GLN A 99 10.40 2.71 -23.76
CA GLN A 99 11.30 2.63 -24.91
C GLN A 99 10.65 1.90 -26.10
N HIS A 100 9.93 0.81 -25.83
CA HIS A 100 9.21 0.08 -26.86
C HIS A 100 8.15 0.95 -27.55
N ASN A 101 7.40 1.75 -26.78
CA ASN A 101 6.41 2.68 -27.31
C ASN A 101 7.07 3.78 -28.16
N ARG A 102 8.18 4.36 -27.68
CA ARG A 102 8.93 5.40 -28.42
C ARG A 102 9.46 4.90 -29.76
N VAL A 103 9.95 3.66 -29.83
CA VAL A 103 10.40 3.06 -31.10
C VAL A 103 9.24 2.86 -32.05
N GLN A 104 8.08 2.39 -31.56
CA GLN A 104 6.89 2.22 -32.40
C GLN A 104 6.35 3.55 -32.95
N LEU A 105 6.30 4.59 -32.10
CA LEU A 105 5.88 5.93 -32.51
C LEU A 105 6.83 6.51 -33.56
N GLY A 106 8.15 6.39 -33.34
CA GLY A 106 9.14 6.84 -34.33
C GLY A 106 9.06 6.08 -35.66
N GLN A 107 8.73 4.79 -35.64
CA GLN A 107 8.51 4.00 -36.85
C GLN A 107 7.21 4.38 -37.57
N ALA A 108 6.14 4.68 -36.82
CA ALA A 108 4.86 5.12 -37.38
C ALA A 108 4.99 6.51 -38.03
N GLU A 109 5.67 7.46 -37.39
CA GLU A 109 5.94 8.79 -37.95
C GLU A 109 6.81 8.73 -39.21
N TYR A 110 7.86 7.91 -39.20
CA TYR A 110 8.70 7.68 -40.38
C TYR A 110 7.88 7.09 -41.54
N HIS A 111 7.02 6.11 -41.26
CA HIS A 111 6.17 5.50 -42.28
C HIS A 111 5.18 6.51 -42.87
N ILE A 112 4.53 7.34 -42.05
CA ILE A 112 3.60 8.39 -42.52
C ILE A 112 4.33 9.40 -43.41
N SER A 113 5.49 9.90 -42.99
CA SER A 113 6.31 10.84 -43.75
C SER A 113 6.76 10.29 -45.11
N CYS A 114 7.20 9.02 -45.17
CA CYS A 114 7.56 8.39 -46.42
C CYS A 114 6.36 8.21 -47.36
N THR A 115 5.17 7.92 -46.84
CA THR A 115 3.97 7.75 -47.68
C THR A 115 3.46 9.06 -48.26
N GLU A 116 3.50 10.17 -47.52
CA GLU A 116 3.11 11.50 -48.03
C GLU A 116 4.08 12.01 -49.10
N THR A 117 5.39 11.73 -48.94
CA THR A 117 6.41 12.13 -49.91
C THR A 117 6.29 11.38 -51.24
N ILE A 118 5.74 10.17 -51.26
CA ILE A 118 5.54 9.38 -52.48
C ILE A 118 4.23 9.75 -53.21
N GLN A 119 3.28 10.39 -52.53
CA GLN A 119 1.99 10.81 -53.12
C GLN A 119 1.97 12.26 -53.65
N SER A 120 3.04 13.05 -53.47
CA SER A 120 3.24 14.37 -54.11
C SER A 120 4.18 14.29 -55.32
#